data_AF-A0A3B0KS57-F1
#
_entry.id   AF-A0A3B0KS57-F1
#
_cell.length_a   1.000
_cell.length_b   1.000
_cell.length_c   1.000
_cell.angle_alpha   90.00
_cell.angle_beta   90.00
_cell.angle_gamma   90.00
#
_symmetry.space_group_name_H-M   'P 1'
#
loop_
_entity.id
_entity.type
_entity.pdbx_description
1 polymer ?
#
loop_
_entity_poly.entity_id
_entity_poly.type
_entity_poly.pdbx_seq_one_letter_code
_entity_poly.pdbx_strand_id
1 'polypeptide(L)'
;MNEAGANADAVTADKERKFRIQGAAFLGLVGGISALFGFSRTLATAKKADSKVLQQQGTRQGIILMDEGATLALRALGWGTLYAVLGTGAFCYGFWKLSGAKDFQEFRMKMGNALPRITKDEPPASRTDFESLTDLMKYLGSWAKE
;
A
#
# COMPACT_ATOMS: atom_id res chain seq x y z
N MET A 1 -18.91 33.76 -28.39
CA MET A 1 -18.20 33.67 -27.09
C MET A 1 -18.21 32.26 -26.47
N ASN A 2 -18.75 31.23 -27.13
CA ASN A 2 -18.89 29.87 -26.54
C ASN A 2 -17.74 28.90 -26.89
N GLU A 3 -16.93 29.21 -27.91
CA GLU A 3 -15.89 28.30 -28.41
C GLU A 3 -14.58 28.37 -27.61
N ALA A 4 -14.27 29.52 -27.01
CA ALA A 4 -13.08 29.70 -26.19
C ALA A 4 -13.16 28.95 -24.85
N GLY A 5 -14.36 28.86 -24.25
CA GLY A 5 -14.60 28.06 -23.05
C GLY A 5 -14.46 26.56 -23.30
N ALA A 6 -15.11 26.06 -24.36
CA ALA A 6 -15.04 24.64 -24.73
C ALA A 6 -13.61 24.16 -25.06
N ASN A 7 -12.78 25.02 -25.66
CA ASN A 7 -11.38 24.68 -25.96
C ASN A 7 -10.51 24.67 -24.70
N ALA A 8 -10.73 25.60 -23.77
CA ALA A 8 -10.03 25.63 -22.49
C ALA A 8 -10.34 24.38 -21.66
N ASP A 9 -11.62 23.99 -21.59
CA ASP A 9 -12.09 22.81 -20.85
C ASP A 9 -11.51 21.51 -21.42
N ALA A 10 -11.44 21.38 -22.76
CA ALA A 10 -10.84 20.24 -23.44
C ALA A 10 -9.33 20.13 -23.16
N VAL A 11 -8.60 21.25 -23.19
CA VAL A 11 -7.16 21.29 -22.91
C VAL A 11 -6.84 20.92 -21.45
N THR A 12 -7.69 21.31 -20.49
CA THR A 12 -7.55 20.88 -19.08
C THR A 12 -7.85 19.40 -18.90
N ALA A 13 -8.89 18.86 -19.54
CA ALA A 13 -9.24 17.44 -19.44
C ALA A 13 -8.12 16.53 -19.99
N ASP A 14 -7.46 16.93 -21.07
CA ASP A 14 -6.31 16.20 -21.62
C ASP A 14 -5.10 16.18 -20.68
N LYS A 15 -4.81 17.29 -19.99
CA LYS A 15 -3.72 17.37 -19.00
C LYS A 15 -3.99 16.45 -17.80
N GLU A 16 -5.21 16.43 -17.28
CA GLU A 16 -5.57 15.55 -16.15
C GLU A 16 -5.51 14.07 -16.53
N ARG A 17 -5.93 13.72 -17.75
CA ARG A 17 -5.84 12.34 -18.25
C ARG A 17 -4.39 11.89 -18.38
N LYS A 18 -3.51 12.74 -18.91
CA LYS A 18 -2.06 12.48 -18.96
C LYS A 18 -1.45 12.32 -17.57
N PHE A 19 -1.82 13.18 -16.62
CA PHE A 19 -1.34 13.11 -15.24
C PHE A 19 -1.79 11.81 -14.55
N ARG A 20 -3.05 11.38 -14.74
CA ARG A 20 -3.56 10.11 -14.22
C ARG A 20 -2.84 8.90 -14.82
N ILE A 21 -2.58 8.91 -16.12
CA ILE A 21 -1.84 7.83 -16.79
C ILE A 21 -0.40 7.78 -16.28
N GLN A 22 0.26 8.93 -16.14
CA GLN A 22 1.61 9.01 -15.60
C GLN A 22 1.69 8.56 -14.13
N GLY A 23 0.73 8.98 -13.31
CA GLY A 23 0.61 8.54 -11.92
C GLY A 23 0.36 7.04 -11.80
N ALA A 24 -0.53 6.48 -12.63
CA ALA A 24 -0.80 5.04 -12.67
C ALA A 24 0.44 4.25 -13.11
N ALA A 25 1.17 4.73 -14.11
CA ALA A 25 2.41 4.10 -14.54
C ALA A 25 3.49 4.11 -13.45
N PHE A 26 3.66 5.24 -12.76
CA PHE A 26 4.62 5.35 -11.66
C PHE A 26 4.26 4.42 -10.48
N LEU A 27 3.01 4.46 -10.02
CA LEU A 27 2.54 3.61 -8.93
C LEU A 27 2.60 2.13 -9.30
N GLY A 28 2.26 1.77 -10.55
CA GLY A 28 2.38 0.43 -11.07
C GLY A 28 3.82 -0.07 -11.07
N LEU A 29 4.78 0.75 -11.47
CA LEU A 29 6.21 0.41 -11.44
C LEU A 29 6.74 0.26 -10.02
N VAL A 30 6.49 1.23 -9.14
CA VAL A 30 6.95 1.18 -7.74
C VAL A 30 6.32 -0.01 -7.01
N GLY A 31 5.01 -0.23 -7.21
CA GLY A 31 4.29 -1.38 -6.66
C GLY A 31 4.84 -2.71 -7.19
N GLY A 32 5.09 -2.80 -8.50
CA GLY A 32 5.66 -3.99 -9.14
C GLY A 32 7.07 -4.32 -8.63
N ILE A 33 7.95 -3.33 -8.54
CA ILE A 33 9.31 -3.50 -7.99
C ILE A 33 9.24 -3.93 -6.52
N SER A 34 8.34 -3.34 -5.73
CA SER A 34 8.16 -3.69 -4.32
C SER A 34 7.65 -5.13 -4.14
N ALA A 35 6.69 -5.55 -4.98
CA ALA A 35 6.17 -6.91 -4.96
C ALA A 35 7.25 -7.94 -5.36
N LEU A 36 8.03 -7.66 -6.41
CA LEU A 36 9.14 -8.52 -6.82
C LEU A 36 10.22 -8.61 -5.74
N PHE A 37 10.58 -7.50 -5.12
CA PHE A 37 11.58 -7.48 -4.05
C PHE A 37 11.09 -8.24 -2.80
N GLY A 38 9.86 -7.98 -2.36
CA GLY A 38 9.24 -8.66 -1.23
C GLY A 38 9.13 -10.17 -1.47
N PHE A 39 8.63 -10.57 -2.63
CA PHE A 39 8.48 -11.97 -3.02
C PHE A 39 9.84 -12.68 -3.13
N SER A 40 10.84 -12.03 -3.73
CA SER A 40 12.20 -12.57 -3.84
C SER A 40 12.83 -12.80 -2.47
N ARG A 41 12.61 -11.88 -1.53
CA ARG A 41 13.13 -12.01 -0.15
C ARG A 41 12.45 -13.17 0.58
N THR A 42 11.14 -13.31 0.44
CA THR A 42 10.38 -14.44 1.00
C THR A 42 10.83 -15.77 0.39
N LEU A 43 11.08 -15.82 -0.92
CA LEU A 43 11.60 -17.01 -1.60
C LEU A 43 13.00 -17.37 -1.10
N ALA A 44 13.88 -16.39 -0.89
CA ALA A 44 15.21 -16.61 -0.34
C ALA A 44 15.16 -17.14 1.11
N THR A 45 14.25 -16.63 1.94
CA THR A 45 14.04 -17.15 3.31
C THR A 45 13.45 -18.56 3.30
N ALA A 46 12.50 -18.84 2.40
CA ALA A 46 11.92 -20.17 2.24
C ALA A 46 12.97 -21.18 1.80
N LYS A 47 13.83 -20.83 0.83
CA LYS A 47 14.95 -21.67 0.39
C LYS A 47 15.93 -22.03 1.51
N LYS A 48 16.25 -21.06 2.39
CA LYS A 48 17.11 -21.32 3.56
C LYS A 48 16.44 -22.25 4.56
N ALA A 49 15.12 -22.12 4.77
CA ALA A 49 14.36 -23.02 5.62
C ALA A 49 14.27 -24.43 5.03
N ASP A 50 14.00 -24.56 3.73
CA ASP A 50 13.96 -25.83 3.01
C ASP A 50 15.28 -26.57 3.08
N SER A 51 16.42 -25.88 2.99
CA SER A 51 17.74 -26.50 3.10
C SER A 51 17.93 -27.24 4.44
N LYS A 52 17.40 -26.67 5.53
CA LYS A 52 17.46 -27.25 6.88
C LYS A 52 16.49 -28.43 7.05
N VAL A 53 15.32 -28.36 6.42
CA VAL A 53 14.28 -29.41 6.46
C VAL A 53 14.64 -30.59 5.54
N LEU A 54 15.16 -30.32 4.34
CA LEU A 54 15.64 -31.31 3.38
C LEU A 54 16.87 -32.09 3.90
N GLN A 55 17.75 -31.44 4.66
CA GLN A 55 18.85 -32.11 5.37
C GLN A 55 18.37 -33.06 6.46
N GLN A 56 17.24 -32.77 7.09
CA GLN A 56 16.65 -33.57 8.17
C GLN A 56 15.74 -34.70 7.65
N GLN A 57 15.26 -34.60 6.40
CA GLN A 57 14.27 -35.49 5.77
C GLN A 57 14.84 -36.14 4.49
N GLY A 58 16.05 -36.70 4.56
CA GLY A 58 16.82 -37.25 3.43
C GLY A 58 16.33 -38.56 2.80
N THR A 59 15.04 -38.90 2.91
CA THR A 59 14.44 -40.08 2.26
C THR A 59 13.82 -39.70 0.91
N ARG A 60 14.07 -40.49 -0.16
CA ARG A 60 13.53 -40.27 -1.52
C ARG A 60 12.03 -40.01 -1.56
N GLN A 61 11.25 -40.63 -0.67
CA GLN A 61 9.80 -40.43 -0.55
C GLN A 61 9.43 -39.02 -0.03
N GLY A 62 10.24 -38.45 0.85
CA GLY A 62 10.04 -37.09 1.37
C GLY A 62 10.29 -36.01 0.32
N ILE A 63 11.24 -36.24 -0.60
CA ILE A 63 11.50 -35.31 -1.71
C ILE A 63 10.36 -35.35 -2.74
N ILE A 64 9.84 -36.54 -3.07
CA ILE A 64 8.70 -36.68 -4.00
C ILE A 64 7.44 -36.04 -3.41
N LEU A 65 7.18 -36.25 -2.11
CA LEU A 65 6.03 -35.66 -1.42
C LEU A 65 6.14 -34.11 -1.32
N MET A 66 7.35 -33.57 -1.17
CA MET A 66 7.57 -32.13 -1.21
C MET A 66 7.32 -31.54 -2.60
N ASP A 67 7.64 -32.27 -3.67
CA ASP A 67 7.40 -31.81 -5.04
C ASP A 67 5.90 -31.78 -5.39
N GLU A 68 5.14 -32.78 -4.93
CA GLU A 68 3.68 -32.80 -5.01
C GLU A 68 3.03 -31.72 -4.11
N GLY A 69 3.56 -31.52 -2.91
CA GLY A 69 3.11 -30.47 -1.98
C GLY A 69 3.39 -29.06 -2.50
N ALA A 70 4.55 -28.84 -3.15
CA ALA A 70 4.92 -27.57 -3.74
C ALA A 70 4.03 -27.19 -4.93
N THR A 71 3.69 -28.16 -5.79
CA THR A 71 2.76 -27.90 -6.91
C THR A 71 1.35 -27.56 -6.43
N LEU A 72 0.89 -28.21 -5.36
CA LEU A 72 -0.40 -27.89 -4.74
C LEU A 72 -0.38 -26.50 -4.08
N ALA A 73 0.70 -26.17 -3.36
CA ALA A 73 0.89 -24.88 -2.72
C ALA A 73 0.99 -23.72 -3.72
N LEU A 74 1.68 -23.91 -4.84
CA LEU A 74 1.77 -22.89 -5.90
C LEU A 74 0.41 -22.59 -6.53
N ARG A 75 -0.43 -23.62 -6.73
CA ARG A 75 -1.81 -23.42 -7.18
C ARG A 75 -2.63 -22.68 -6.13
N ALA A 76 -2.59 -23.12 -4.87
CA ALA A 76 -3.32 -22.45 -3.78
C ALA A 76 -2.90 -20.98 -3.62
N LEU A 77 -1.59 -20.70 -3.72
CA LEU A 77 -1.04 -19.35 -3.66
C LEU A 77 -1.46 -18.48 -4.85
N GLY A 78 -1.53 -19.06 -6.06
CA GLY A 78 -2.00 -18.36 -7.26
C GLY A 78 -3.47 -17.98 -7.16
N TRP A 79 -4.34 -18.92 -6.80
CA TRP A 79 -5.77 -18.62 -6.59
C TRP A 79 -5.99 -17.67 -5.41
N GLY A 80 -5.21 -17.82 -4.34
CA GLY A 80 -5.26 -16.94 -3.17
C GLY A 80 -4.87 -15.50 -3.47
N THR A 81 -3.80 -15.27 -4.23
CA THR A 81 -3.40 -13.91 -4.65
C THR A 81 -4.43 -13.28 -5.59
N LEU A 82 -5.02 -14.07 -6.50
CA LEU A 82 -6.11 -13.59 -7.35
C LEU A 82 -7.33 -13.15 -6.53
N TYR A 83 -7.77 -13.97 -5.57
CA TYR A 83 -8.88 -13.64 -4.67
C TYR A 83 -8.53 -12.46 -3.75
N ALA A 84 -7.30 -12.33 -3.28
CA ALA A 84 -6.88 -11.21 -2.44
C ALA A 84 -6.93 -9.88 -3.21
N VAL A 85 -6.45 -9.85 -4.46
CA VAL A 85 -6.47 -8.65 -5.30
C VAL A 85 -7.90 -8.30 -5.69
N LEU A 86 -8.69 -9.28 -6.15
CA LEU A 86 -10.09 -9.06 -6.51
C LEU A 86 -10.95 -8.69 -5.30
N GLY A 87 -10.77 -9.36 -4.16
CA GLY A 87 -11.52 -9.12 -2.93
C GLY A 87 -11.21 -7.76 -2.33
N THR A 88 -9.93 -7.39 -2.21
CA THR A 88 -9.54 -6.08 -1.68
C THR A 88 -9.95 -4.95 -2.64
N GLY A 89 -9.84 -5.18 -3.95
CA GLY A 89 -10.30 -4.26 -4.98
C GLY A 89 -11.82 -4.05 -4.93
N ALA A 90 -12.59 -5.13 -4.86
CA ALA A 90 -14.06 -5.09 -4.75
C ALA A 90 -14.51 -4.48 -3.42
N PHE A 91 -13.81 -4.75 -2.32
CA PHE A 91 -14.08 -4.15 -1.02
C PHE A 91 -13.84 -2.64 -1.03
N CYS A 92 -12.67 -2.19 -1.52
CA CYS A 92 -12.36 -0.77 -1.66
C CYS A 92 -13.35 -0.06 -2.59
N TYR A 93 -13.71 -0.70 -3.72
CA TYR A 93 -14.75 -0.21 -4.61
C TYR A 93 -16.12 -0.18 -3.94
N GLY A 94 -16.46 -1.17 -3.12
CA GLY A 94 -17.70 -1.25 -2.35
C GLY A 94 -17.83 -0.09 -1.35
N PHE A 95 -16.76 0.23 -0.62
CA PHE A 95 -16.69 1.40 0.25
C PHE A 95 -16.83 2.71 -0.53
N TRP A 96 -16.18 2.81 -1.68
CA TRP A 96 -16.35 3.98 -2.55
C TRP A 96 -17.80 4.11 -3.06
N LYS A 97 -18.43 2.99 -3.42
CA LYS A 97 -19.84 2.94 -3.83
C LYS A 97 -20.80 3.31 -2.70
N LEU A 98 -20.54 2.84 -1.48
CA LEU A 98 -21.33 3.15 -0.28
C LEU A 98 -21.19 4.62 0.15
N SER A 99 -20.04 5.25 -0.12
CA SER A 99 -19.81 6.65 0.23
C SER A 99 -20.61 7.64 -0.62
N GLY A 100 -21.30 7.21 -1.68
CA GLY A 100 -22.23 8.04 -2.45
C GLY A 100 -21.60 9.25 -3.17
N ALA A 101 -20.27 9.28 -3.29
CA ALA A 101 -19.54 10.31 -4.02
C ALA A 101 -19.49 9.93 -5.51
N LYS A 102 -19.87 10.85 -6.40
CA LYS A 102 -19.83 10.61 -7.84
C LYS A 102 -18.43 10.77 -8.43
N ASP A 103 -17.53 11.41 -7.68
CA ASP A 103 -16.14 11.63 -8.06
C ASP A 103 -15.16 11.41 -6.87
N PHE A 104 -13.92 11.05 -7.17
CA PHE A 104 -12.86 10.85 -6.17
C PHE A 104 -12.54 12.13 -5.38
N GLN A 105 -12.71 13.31 -6.01
CA GLN A 105 -12.59 14.61 -5.34
C GLN A 105 -13.72 14.84 -4.35
N GLU A 106 -14.97 14.53 -4.71
CA GLU A 106 -16.10 14.61 -3.79
C GLU A 106 -15.97 13.65 -2.63
N PHE A 107 -15.46 12.44 -2.86
CA PHE A 107 -15.17 11.47 -1.81
C PHE A 107 -14.14 12.03 -0.83
N ARG A 108 -13.00 12.53 -1.34
CA ARG A 108 -11.96 13.15 -0.52
C ARG A 108 -12.48 14.34 0.28
N MET A 109 -13.31 15.19 -0.33
CA MET A 109 -13.88 16.36 0.32
C MET A 109 -14.93 15.99 1.38
N LYS A 110 -15.85 15.06 1.08
CA LYS A 110 -16.86 14.60 2.06
C LYS A 110 -16.25 13.80 3.20
N MET A 111 -15.31 12.92 2.92
CA MET A 111 -14.57 12.15 3.92
C MET A 111 -13.71 13.09 4.78
N GLY A 112 -13.04 14.07 4.16
CA GLY A 112 -12.28 15.10 4.87
C GLY A 112 -13.14 16.03 5.73
N ASN A 113 -14.42 16.23 5.39
CA ASN A 113 -15.35 17.06 6.16
C ASN A 113 -16.15 16.25 7.21
N ALA A 114 -16.27 14.94 7.03
CA ALA A 114 -16.88 14.02 7.99
C ALA A 114 -15.92 13.67 9.14
N LEU A 115 -14.61 13.75 8.89
CA LEU A 115 -13.62 13.69 9.95
C LEU A 115 -13.61 15.01 10.72
N PRO A 116 -13.66 15.00 12.06
CA PRO A 116 -13.54 16.21 12.85
C PRO A 116 -12.23 16.90 12.47
N ARG A 117 -12.35 18.12 11.96
CA ARG A 117 -11.21 18.92 11.52
C ARG A 117 -10.38 19.20 12.77
N ILE A 118 -9.19 18.60 12.86
CA ILE A 118 -8.25 18.87 13.95
C ILE A 118 -7.89 20.34 13.86
N THR A 119 -8.48 21.14 14.76
CA THR A 119 -8.13 22.54 14.97
C THR A 119 -6.63 22.59 15.25
N LYS A 120 -5.87 23.28 14.40
CA LYS A 120 -4.42 23.47 14.57
C LYS A 120 -4.10 24.57 15.60
N ASP A 121 -5.13 25.24 16.12
CA ASP A 121 -5.01 26.42 16.99
C ASP A 121 -5.01 26.10 18.48
N GLU A 122 -4.91 24.83 18.88
CA GLU A 122 -4.41 24.51 20.22
C GLU A 122 -2.95 24.08 20.09
N PRO A 123 -2.00 24.81 20.70
CA PRO A 123 -0.63 24.34 20.76
C PRO A 123 -0.67 22.93 21.34
N PRO A 124 -0.08 21.92 20.67
CA PRO A 124 -0.03 20.59 21.23
C PRO A 124 0.58 20.69 22.63
N ALA A 125 -0.04 20.04 23.60
CA ALA A 125 0.51 19.94 24.96
C ALA A 125 1.93 19.35 24.98
N SER A 126 2.38 18.77 23.86
CA SER A 126 3.75 18.35 23.58
C SER A 126 4.43 19.22 22.51
N ARG A 127 5.65 19.69 22.83
CA ARG A 127 6.53 20.41 21.90
C ARG A 127 6.94 19.49 20.75
N THR A 128 6.51 19.77 19.53
CA THR A 128 6.90 19.00 18.32
C THR A 128 8.03 19.65 17.52
N ASP A 129 8.38 20.90 17.83
CA ASP A 129 9.47 21.63 17.20
C ASP A 129 10.76 21.46 18.00
N PHE A 130 11.55 20.45 17.63
CA PHE A 130 12.89 20.21 18.15
C PHE A 130 13.93 20.74 17.15
N GLU A 131 14.84 21.60 17.59
CA GLU A 131 15.92 22.14 16.74
C GLU A 131 16.94 21.05 16.34
N SER A 132 17.07 19.98 17.14
CA SER A 132 18.04 18.92 16.93
C SER A 132 17.64 17.65 17.66
N LEU A 133 18.18 16.50 17.23
CA LEU A 133 18.02 15.21 17.90
C LEU A 133 18.51 15.26 19.37
N THR A 134 19.48 16.13 19.66
CA THR A 134 19.94 16.43 21.03
C THR A 134 18.86 17.13 21.87
N ASP A 135 18.09 18.03 21.26
CA ASP A 135 16.99 18.75 21.94
C ASP A 135 15.83 17.79 22.24
N LEU A 136 15.52 16.88 21.31
CA LEU A 136 14.59 15.78 21.50
C LEU A 136 15.00 14.85 22.65
N MET A 137 16.28 14.46 22.71
CA MET A 137 16.80 13.59 23.79
C MET A 137 16.76 14.26 25.17
N LYS A 138 17.02 15.58 25.24
CA LYS A 138 16.89 16.35 26.48
C LYS A 138 15.46 16.40 26.98
N TYR A 139 14.50 16.61 26.07
CA TYR A 139 13.07 16.64 26.37
C TYR A 139 12.56 15.28 26.89
N LEU A 140 12.96 14.17 26.27
CA LEU A 140 12.62 12.83 26.76
C LEU A 140 13.26 12.53 28.13
N GLY A 141 14.49 12.98 28.35
CA GLY A 141 15.20 12.79 29.61
C GLY A 141 14.59 13.56 30.80
N SER A 142 14.02 14.75 30.55
CA SER A 142 13.30 15.49 31.60
C SER A 142 11.95 14.84 31.94
N TRP A 143 11.30 14.18 30.97
CA TRP A 143 10.03 13.51 31.17
C TRP A 143 10.16 12.18 31.95
N ALA A 144 11.29 11.50 31.84
CA ALA A 144 11.56 10.25 32.57
C ALA A 144 11.92 10.42 34.06
N LYS A 145 11.91 11.67 34.57
CA LYS A 145 12.37 12.01 35.94
C LYS A 145 11.24 12.43 36.89
N GLU A 146 10.00 12.44 36.41
CA GLU A 146 8.79 12.44 37.23
C GLU A 146 8.29 11.01 37.43
#